data_AF-A0ABD3PEM2-F1
#
_entry.id   AF-A0ABD3PEM2-F1
#
_cell.length_a   1.000
_cell.length_b   1.000
_cell.length_c   1.000
_cell.angle_alpha   90.00
_cell.angle_beta   90.00
_cell.angle_gamma   90.00
#
_symmetry.space_group_name_H-M   'P 1'
#
loop_
_entity.id
_entity.type
_entity.pdbx_description
1 polymer ?
#
loop_
_entity_poly.entity_id
_entity_poly.type
_entity_poly.pdbx_seq_one_letter_code
_entity_poly.pdbx_strand_id
1 'polypeptide(L)'
;MLASRFLSFQRVIGRSPQTISSPLVRRSTNAATENSTASIPTSAFNANSKSFAERHPFALQLGVATAKTSAADAMVQIVVEKKTPQEIDYKRNAIFVVFGFVYLGGFQYWLMVKKFSKWFPTRTRFSKLTLSEKLKDTAGMIDALKMVAFDIFVHLPLIYFPSYYTCKEIVTGTSWNPLDWVRDGCSKYWANKEEDLTAMVKLWGPSDCIQFSMPIHISMPFRHMVSFFWTAYVSFTRGSVSVDEELEKAKVESVKRRLSTSGDL
;
A
#
# COMPACT_ATOMS: atom_id res chain seq x y z
N MET A 1 37.22 -26.75 -12.74
CA MET A 1 38.59 -26.57 -13.25
C MET A 1 38.51 -26.57 -14.77
N LEU A 2 39.04 -25.53 -15.43
CA LEU A 2 39.09 -25.28 -16.90
C LEU A 2 37.72 -25.02 -17.58
N ALA A 3 37.35 -23.85 -18.11
CA ALA A 3 38.02 -22.79 -18.88
C ALA A 3 38.45 -23.22 -20.31
N SER A 4 37.65 -22.84 -21.31
CA SER A 4 38.02 -22.55 -22.72
C SER A 4 36.76 -22.02 -23.43
N ARG A 5 36.58 -20.72 -23.67
CA ARG A 5 37.16 -19.88 -24.75
C ARG A 5 37.03 -20.49 -26.14
N PHE A 6 36.13 -19.93 -26.95
CA PHE A 6 36.30 -19.83 -28.40
C PHE A 6 35.89 -18.43 -28.89
N LEU A 7 36.83 -17.77 -29.55
CA LEU A 7 36.75 -16.49 -30.26
C LEU A 7 36.52 -16.75 -31.75
N SER A 8 35.86 -15.83 -32.45
CA SER A 8 36.03 -15.41 -33.86
C SER A 8 34.93 -14.38 -34.13
N PHE A 9 35.12 -13.06 -34.26
CA PHE A 9 35.99 -12.23 -35.10
C PHE A 9 35.72 -12.30 -36.62
N GLN A 10 35.52 -11.09 -37.17
CA GLN A 10 35.50 -10.63 -38.58
C GLN A 10 34.22 -10.73 -39.42
N ARG A 11 33.64 -9.55 -39.73
CA ARG A 11 33.83 -8.93 -41.06
C ARG A 11 33.50 -7.43 -41.10
N VAL A 12 34.37 -6.71 -41.79
CA VAL A 12 34.40 -5.28 -42.12
C VAL A 12 34.05 -5.12 -43.59
N ILE A 13 33.07 -4.28 -43.94
CA ILE A 13 32.86 -3.59 -45.24
C ILE A 13 31.93 -2.40 -44.90
N GLY A 14 32.05 -1.15 -45.32
CA GLY A 14 32.94 -0.43 -46.23
C GLY A 14 32.52 1.06 -46.23
N ARG A 15 33.47 1.94 -46.55
CA ARG A 15 33.33 3.41 -46.66
C ARG A 15 32.41 3.83 -47.81
N SER A 16 31.73 4.99 -47.71
CA SER A 16 32.13 6.20 -48.45
C SER A 16 31.33 7.45 -48.02
N PRO A 17 31.94 8.65 -47.99
CA PRO A 17 31.30 9.91 -47.63
C PRO A 17 30.77 10.65 -48.87
N GLN A 18 29.69 11.42 -48.71
CA GLN A 18 29.32 12.48 -49.66
C GLN A 18 29.06 13.79 -48.93
N THR A 19 29.33 14.84 -49.68
CA THR A 19 29.83 16.15 -49.33
C THR A 19 28.86 17.21 -49.84
N ILE A 20 28.89 18.40 -49.20
CA ILE A 20 28.70 19.74 -49.82
C ILE A 20 27.26 20.11 -50.23
N SER A 21 26.62 21.05 -49.51
CA SER A 21 26.62 22.50 -49.84
C SER A 21 25.40 23.22 -49.25
N SER A 22 25.66 24.31 -48.52
CA SER A 22 24.77 25.50 -48.45
C SER A 22 25.15 26.44 -49.62
N PRO A 23 24.31 27.38 -50.10
CA PRO A 23 24.14 28.68 -49.41
C PRO A 23 22.80 29.45 -49.59
N LEU A 24 22.55 30.35 -48.62
CA LEU A 24 21.93 31.69 -48.68
C LEU A 24 21.23 32.19 -49.96
N VAL A 25 19.97 32.63 -49.84
CA VAL A 25 19.29 33.77 -50.52
C VAL A 25 17.93 33.98 -49.78
N ARG A 26 17.30 35.13 -49.53
CA ARG A 26 17.59 36.58 -49.46
C ARG A 26 16.27 37.26 -49.00
N ARG A 27 16.36 38.06 -47.92
CA ARG A 27 15.66 39.30 -47.55
C ARG A 27 14.42 39.79 -48.37
N SER A 28 13.32 40.07 -47.65
CA SER A 28 12.45 41.28 -47.81
C SER A 28 11.59 41.44 -46.54
N THR A 29 11.93 42.31 -45.59
CA THR A 29 11.35 43.66 -45.38
C THR A 29 9.87 43.81 -45.74
N ASN A 30 9.04 44.02 -44.71
CA ASN A 30 7.93 44.98 -44.59
C ASN A 30 7.59 45.04 -43.09
N ALA A 31 7.93 46.12 -42.40
CA ALA A 31 7.13 47.34 -42.23
C ALA A 31 6.12 47.21 -41.08
N ALA A 32 6.16 48.22 -40.22
CA ALA A 32 5.61 48.28 -38.89
C ALA A 32 4.09 48.13 -38.83
N THR A 33 3.60 47.46 -37.78
CA THR A 33 2.38 47.86 -37.08
C THR A 33 2.58 47.49 -35.61
N GLU A 34 2.97 48.50 -34.83
CA GLU A 34 2.93 48.46 -33.37
C GLU A 34 1.48 48.25 -32.93
N ASN A 35 1.16 47.05 -32.47
CA ASN A 35 0.04 46.82 -31.57
C ASN A 35 0.60 46.38 -30.23
N SER A 36 0.86 47.37 -29.38
CA SER A 36 1.12 47.21 -27.94
C SER A 36 -0.10 46.56 -27.28
N THR A 37 -0.16 45.24 -27.35
CA THR A 37 -0.84 44.42 -26.34
C THR A 37 0.23 43.98 -25.38
N ALA A 38 0.11 44.45 -24.13
CA ALA A 38 0.99 44.07 -23.04
C ALA A 38 1.00 42.55 -22.91
N SER A 39 2.05 41.93 -23.44
CA SER A 39 2.37 40.55 -23.16
C SER A 39 2.78 40.51 -21.70
N ILE A 40 1.88 40.02 -20.85
CA ILE A 40 2.24 39.59 -19.50
C ILE A 40 3.42 38.63 -19.67
N PRO A 41 4.59 38.90 -19.07
CA PRO A 41 5.72 37.99 -19.17
C PRO A 41 5.34 36.69 -18.47
N THR A 42 4.81 35.74 -19.24
CA THR A 42 4.48 34.39 -18.79
C THR A 42 5.76 33.55 -18.84
N SER A 43 6.83 34.10 -18.28
CA SER A 43 8.18 33.53 -18.29
C SER A 43 8.74 33.55 -16.88
N ALA A 44 8.02 32.95 -15.94
CA ALA A 44 8.52 32.73 -14.57
C ALA A 44 7.84 31.55 -13.84
N PHE A 45 7.39 30.52 -14.57
CA PHE A 45 6.96 29.25 -13.97
C PHE A 45 7.71 28.06 -14.57
N ASN A 46 9.01 28.23 -14.81
CA ASN A 46 9.95 27.11 -15.00
C ASN A 46 10.77 26.87 -13.73
N ALA A 47 10.09 26.84 -12.57
CA ALA A 47 10.64 26.20 -11.39
C ALA A 47 10.23 24.73 -11.45
N ASN A 48 11.14 23.91 -11.98
CA ASN A 48 11.11 22.45 -12.03
C ASN A 48 11.21 21.86 -10.59
N SER A 49 10.29 22.28 -9.72
CA SER A 49 10.15 21.83 -8.34
C SER A 49 9.22 20.62 -8.38
N LYS A 50 9.81 19.43 -8.38
CA LYS A 50 9.05 18.19 -8.12
C LYS A 50 8.16 18.40 -6.89
N SER A 51 6.91 17.98 -6.99
CA SER A 51 5.96 18.06 -5.88
C SER A 51 6.53 17.39 -4.62
N PHE A 52 6.07 17.77 -3.42
CA PHE A 52 6.53 17.10 -2.18
C PHE A 52 6.32 15.58 -2.24
N ALA A 53 5.22 15.14 -2.87
CA ALA A 53 4.89 13.74 -3.11
C ALA A 53 5.95 13.00 -3.93
N GLU A 54 6.53 13.65 -4.95
CA GLU A 54 7.60 13.08 -5.77
C GLU A 54 8.95 13.07 -5.06
N ARG A 55 9.22 14.06 -4.19
CA ARG A 55 10.48 14.18 -3.44
C ARG A 55 10.54 13.24 -2.25
N HIS A 56 9.41 13.04 -1.56
CA HIS A 56 9.33 12.24 -0.34
C HIS A 56 8.17 11.24 -0.37
N PRO A 57 8.11 10.32 -1.37
CA PRO A 57 6.98 9.41 -1.54
C PRO A 57 6.80 8.46 -0.35
N PHE A 58 7.88 8.09 0.34
CA PHE A 58 7.81 7.26 1.54
C PHE A 58 7.24 8.02 2.74
N ALA A 59 7.68 9.26 2.98
CA ALA A 59 7.16 10.07 4.08
C ALA A 59 5.69 10.41 3.88
N LEU A 60 5.29 10.72 2.63
CA LEU A 60 3.89 10.92 2.29
C LEU A 60 3.06 9.65 2.53
N GLN A 61 3.56 8.49 2.10
CA GLN A 61 2.90 7.21 2.35
C GLN A 61 2.67 6.97 3.84
N LEU A 62 3.70 7.19 4.66
CA LEU A 62 3.63 7.06 6.11
C LEU A 62 2.58 8.00 6.72
N GLY A 63 2.61 9.28 6.34
CA GLY A 63 1.65 10.28 6.82
C GLY A 63 0.22 9.92 6.43
N VAL A 64 -0.03 9.65 5.15
CA VAL A 64 -1.36 9.29 4.65
C VAL A 64 -1.85 7.98 5.27
N ALA A 65 -0.98 6.98 5.41
CA ALA A 65 -1.38 5.70 6.00
C ALA A 65 -1.74 5.82 7.47
N THR A 66 -1.00 6.62 8.24
CA THR A 66 -1.26 6.85 9.67
C THR A 66 -2.52 7.69 9.88
N ALA A 67 -2.63 8.80 9.14
CA ALA A 67 -3.78 9.69 9.26
C ALA A 67 -5.08 9.00 8.83
N LYS A 68 -5.07 8.25 7.72
CA LYS A 68 -6.29 7.58 7.25
C LYS A 68 -6.80 6.53 8.22
N THR A 69 -5.91 5.78 8.88
CA THR A 69 -6.33 4.67 9.75
C THR A 69 -6.91 5.22 11.05
N SER A 70 -6.27 6.23 11.63
CA SER A 70 -6.81 6.97 12.77
C SER A 70 -8.17 7.61 12.43
N ALA A 71 -8.29 8.25 11.26
CA ALA A 71 -9.53 8.86 10.82
C ALA A 71 -10.65 7.84 10.54
N ALA A 72 -10.33 6.69 9.93
CA ALA A 72 -11.29 5.62 9.67
C ALA A 72 -11.86 5.07 10.98
N ASP A 73 -11.01 4.85 11.98
CA ASP A 73 -11.45 4.39 13.29
C ASP A 73 -12.28 5.45 14.03
N ALA A 74 -11.83 6.71 14.05
CA ALA A 74 -12.60 7.81 14.65
C ALA A 74 -13.97 7.97 13.98
N MET A 75 -14.04 7.83 12.65
CA MET A 75 -15.31 7.85 11.91
C MET A 75 -16.23 6.72 12.35
N VAL A 76 -15.73 5.49 12.53
CA VAL A 76 -16.55 4.37 13.02
C VAL A 76 -17.09 4.67 14.42
N GLN A 77 -16.22 5.12 15.33
CA GLN A 77 -16.61 5.43 16.70
C GLN A 77 -17.68 6.53 16.77
N ILE A 78 -17.54 7.59 15.98
CA ILE A 78 -18.49 8.72 16.02
C ILE A 78 -19.76 8.42 15.21
N VAL A 79 -19.61 7.92 13.98
CA VAL A 79 -20.72 7.81 13.02
C VAL A 79 -21.50 6.51 13.17
N VAL A 80 -20.80 5.39 13.37
CA VAL A 80 -21.41 4.05 13.44
C VAL A 80 -21.80 3.74 14.88
N GLU A 81 -20.89 3.95 15.84
CA GLU A 81 -21.13 3.66 17.27
C GLU A 81 -21.79 4.82 18.01
N LYS A 82 -21.99 5.97 17.36
CA LYS A 82 -22.68 7.16 17.91
C LYS A 82 -22.02 7.73 19.17
N LYS A 83 -20.72 7.53 19.35
CA LYS A 83 -19.96 8.12 20.46
C LYS A 83 -19.79 9.62 20.25
N THR A 84 -19.87 10.37 21.35
CA THR A 84 -19.45 11.77 21.36
C THR A 84 -17.93 11.88 21.26
N PRO A 85 -17.35 13.02 20.83
CA PRO A 85 -15.90 13.21 20.75
C PRO A 85 -15.16 12.94 22.08
N GLN A 86 -15.85 13.07 23.21
CA GLN A 86 -15.32 12.82 24.56
C GLN A 86 -15.27 11.33 24.92
N GLU A 87 -16.08 10.50 24.26
CA GLU A 87 -16.19 9.05 24.51
C GLU A 87 -15.33 8.20 23.56
N ILE A 88 -14.52 8.85 22.72
CA ILE A 88 -13.61 8.17 21.80
C ILE A 88 -12.64 7.28 22.59
N ASP A 89 -12.58 6.02 22.21
CA ASP A 89 -11.58 5.07 22.70
C ASP A 89 -10.24 5.35 21.99
N TYR A 90 -9.39 6.13 22.64
CA TYR A 90 -8.06 6.45 22.16
C TYR A 90 -7.10 5.26 22.22
N LYS A 91 -7.34 4.27 23.10
CA LYS A 91 -6.53 3.03 23.17
C LYS A 91 -6.77 2.19 21.92
N ARG A 92 -8.04 2.06 21.50
CA ARG A 92 -8.39 1.48 20.19
C ARG A 92 -7.79 2.27 19.04
N ASN A 93 -7.91 3.60 19.03
CA ASN A 93 -7.36 4.43 17.97
C ASN A 93 -5.84 4.26 17.83
N ALA A 94 -5.14 4.10 18.96
CA ALA A 94 -3.69 3.86 18.98
C ALA A 94 -3.29 2.57 18.23
N ILE A 95 -4.11 1.51 18.26
CA ILE A 95 -3.88 0.30 17.45
C ILE A 95 -3.79 0.68 15.97
N PHE A 96 -4.76 1.47 15.49
CA PHE A 96 -4.84 1.89 14.09
C PHE A 96 -3.75 2.90 13.71
N VAL A 97 -3.32 3.76 14.62
CA VAL A 97 -2.18 4.67 14.42
C VAL A 97 -0.89 3.86 14.26
N VAL A 98 -0.58 2.97 15.21
CA VAL A 98 0.65 2.16 15.19
C VAL A 98 0.67 1.23 13.98
N PHE A 99 -0.43 0.53 13.72
CA PHE A 99 -0.54 -0.36 12.57
C PHE A 99 -0.51 0.42 11.23
N GLY A 100 -1.16 1.60 11.18
CA GLY A 100 -1.14 2.49 10.03
C GLY A 100 0.27 3.00 9.71
N PHE A 101 1.04 3.38 10.72
CA PHE A 101 2.40 3.86 10.57
C PHE A 101 3.37 2.74 10.18
N VAL A 102 3.46 1.70 11.00
CA VAL A 102 4.47 0.65 10.86
C VAL A 102 4.15 -0.29 9.70
N TYR A 103 2.93 -0.82 9.65
CA TYR A 103 2.55 -1.81 8.65
C TYR A 103 2.16 -1.15 7.33
N LEU A 104 1.11 -0.31 7.31
CA LEU A 104 0.59 0.25 6.05
C LEU A 104 1.48 1.35 5.46
N GLY A 105 2.18 2.10 6.31
CA GLY A 105 3.13 3.14 5.92
C GLY A 105 4.49 2.56 5.55
N GLY A 106 5.09 1.81 6.48
CA GLY A 106 6.42 1.22 6.33
C GLY A 106 6.43 -0.05 5.46
N PHE A 107 5.96 -1.17 6.03
CA PHE A 107 6.08 -2.49 5.43
C PHE A 107 5.38 -2.60 4.07
N GLN A 108 4.15 -2.11 3.97
CA GLN A 108 3.37 -2.17 2.74
C GLN A 108 4.01 -1.35 1.62
N TYR A 109 4.62 -0.20 1.92
CA TYR A 109 5.38 0.55 0.91
C TYR A 109 6.55 -0.27 0.38
N TRP A 110 7.33 -0.87 1.29
CA TRP A 110 8.44 -1.72 0.90
C TRP A 110 7.99 -2.90 0.04
N LEU A 111 6.93 -3.60 0.45
CA LEU A 111 6.38 -4.74 -0.29
C LEU A 111 5.88 -4.32 -1.67
N MET A 112 4.98 -3.32 -1.72
CA MET A 112 4.30 -2.92 -2.94
C MET A 112 5.19 -2.13 -3.90
N VAL A 113 6.09 -1.27 -3.42
CA VAL A 113 6.91 -0.42 -4.29
C VAL A 113 8.24 -1.08 -4.62
N LYS A 114 8.89 -1.74 -3.66
CA LYS A 114 10.22 -2.32 -3.86
C LYS A 114 10.16 -3.79 -4.29
N LYS A 115 9.39 -4.63 -3.58
CA LYS A 115 9.38 -6.08 -3.86
C LYS A 115 8.56 -6.44 -5.08
N PHE A 116 7.34 -5.92 -5.22
CA PHE A 116 6.51 -6.23 -6.39
C PHE A 116 7.15 -5.79 -7.71
N SER A 117 7.85 -4.64 -7.71
CA SER A 117 8.61 -4.19 -8.88
C SER A 117 9.75 -5.13 -9.27
N LYS A 118 10.29 -5.90 -8.32
CA LYS A 118 11.33 -6.92 -8.56
C LYS A 118 10.74 -8.28 -8.92
N TRP A 119 9.64 -8.69 -8.29
CA TRP A 119 9.02 -9.99 -8.49
C TRP A 119 8.17 -10.06 -9.77
N PHE A 120 7.62 -8.93 -10.20
CA PHE A 120 6.71 -8.84 -11.36
C PHE A 120 7.24 -7.80 -12.37
N PRO A 121 8.23 -8.18 -13.20
CA PRO A 121 8.96 -7.23 -14.05
C PRO A 121 8.09 -6.59 -15.12
N THR A 122 6.97 -7.22 -15.52
CA THR A 122 6.06 -6.66 -16.52
C THR A 122 5.19 -5.54 -15.97
N ARG A 123 5.06 -5.38 -14.64
CA ARG A 123 4.15 -4.42 -13.99
C ARG A 123 4.31 -2.99 -14.50
N THR A 124 5.55 -2.51 -14.60
CA THR A 124 5.82 -1.13 -15.04
C THR A 124 5.35 -0.90 -16.48
N ARG A 125 5.58 -1.87 -17.37
CA ARG A 125 5.10 -1.82 -18.76
C ARG A 125 3.58 -1.94 -18.80
N PHE A 126 3.02 -2.95 -18.15
CA PHE A 126 1.58 -3.23 -18.13
C PHE A 126 0.78 -2.03 -17.62
N SER A 127 1.24 -1.36 -16.57
CA SER A 127 0.56 -0.18 -16.00
C SER A 127 0.41 1.00 -16.96
N LYS A 128 1.28 1.10 -17.99
CA LYS A 128 1.29 2.19 -18.98
C LYS A 128 0.43 1.91 -20.21
N LEU A 129 0.02 0.65 -20.40
CA LEU A 129 -0.80 0.26 -21.55
C LEU A 129 -2.24 0.77 -21.42
N THR A 130 -2.86 1.07 -22.56
CA THR A 130 -4.30 1.30 -22.64
C THR A 130 -5.08 0.01 -22.33
N LEU A 131 -6.37 0.11 -22.02
CA LEU A 131 -7.17 -1.07 -21.68
C LEU A 131 -7.21 -2.10 -22.84
N SER A 132 -7.31 -1.62 -24.08
CA SER A 132 -7.30 -2.48 -25.28
C SER A 132 -5.97 -3.23 -25.46
N GLU A 133 -4.85 -2.57 -25.17
CA GLU A 133 -3.52 -3.18 -25.22
C GLU A 133 -3.30 -4.18 -24.08
N LYS A 134 -3.81 -3.90 -22.88
CA LYS A 134 -3.74 -4.82 -21.73
C LYS A 134 -4.41 -6.15 -22.02
N LEU A 135 -5.56 -6.13 -22.70
CA LEU A 135 -6.29 -7.34 -23.08
C LEU A 135 -5.51 -8.21 -24.08
N LYS A 136 -4.52 -7.65 -24.78
CA LYS A 136 -3.65 -8.36 -25.72
C LYS A 136 -2.31 -8.76 -25.08
N ASP A 137 -2.00 -8.26 -23.89
CA ASP A 137 -0.73 -8.48 -23.21
C ASP A 137 -0.82 -9.64 -22.22
N THR A 138 -0.76 -10.87 -22.74
CA THR A 138 -0.84 -12.10 -21.92
C THR A 138 0.21 -12.13 -20.81
N ALA A 139 1.44 -11.68 -21.08
CA ALA A 139 2.50 -11.66 -20.08
C ALA A 139 2.19 -10.69 -18.91
N GLY A 140 1.70 -9.50 -19.23
CA GLY A 140 1.28 -8.52 -18.23
C GLY A 140 0.07 -8.98 -17.41
N MET A 141 -0.91 -9.61 -18.06
CA MET A 141 -2.08 -10.19 -17.39
C MET A 141 -1.69 -11.33 -16.43
N ILE A 142 -0.76 -12.20 -16.82
CA ILE A 142 -0.28 -13.29 -15.96
C ILE A 142 0.38 -12.73 -14.70
N ASP A 143 1.25 -11.72 -14.84
CA ASP A 143 1.90 -11.11 -13.67
C ASP A 143 0.90 -10.32 -12.81
N ALA A 144 -0.10 -9.67 -13.41
CA ALA A 144 -1.19 -9.05 -12.68
C ALA A 144 -1.98 -10.08 -11.85
N LEU A 145 -2.31 -11.23 -12.45
CA LEU A 145 -2.97 -12.33 -11.75
C LEU A 145 -2.11 -12.89 -10.62
N LYS A 146 -0.79 -13.04 -10.83
CA LYS A 146 0.12 -13.47 -9.75
C LYS A 146 0.18 -12.45 -8.60
N MET A 147 0.14 -11.15 -8.90
CA MET A 147 0.07 -10.10 -7.87
C MET A 147 -1.23 -10.22 -7.06
N VAL A 148 -2.38 -10.39 -7.71
CA VAL A 148 -3.66 -10.63 -7.03
C VAL A 148 -3.59 -11.90 -6.18
N ALA A 149 -3.13 -13.01 -6.74
CA ALA A 149 -3.02 -14.28 -6.01
C ALA A 149 -2.09 -14.16 -4.80
N PHE A 150 -0.95 -13.47 -4.94
CA PHE A 150 -0.05 -13.23 -3.82
C PHE A 150 -0.71 -12.37 -2.74
N ASP A 151 -1.42 -11.28 -3.10
CA ASP A 151 -2.08 -10.43 -2.09
C ASP A 151 -3.14 -11.24 -1.34
N ILE A 152 -3.99 -11.96 -2.08
CA ILE A 152 -5.15 -12.67 -1.56
C ILE A 152 -4.80 -13.92 -0.76
N PHE A 153 -3.81 -14.71 -1.19
CA PHE A 153 -3.52 -16.01 -0.58
C PHE A 153 -2.29 -16.02 0.33
N VAL A 154 -1.40 -15.04 0.21
CA VAL A 154 -0.15 -15.02 0.98
C VAL A 154 -0.08 -13.78 1.87
N HIS A 155 -0.07 -12.59 1.29
CA HIS A 155 0.17 -11.38 2.05
C HIS A 155 -0.95 -11.11 3.05
N LEU A 156 -2.22 -11.11 2.61
CA LEU A 156 -3.31 -10.77 3.50
C LEU A 156 -3.54 -11.86 4.58
N PRO A 157 -3.65 -13.16 4.24
CA PRO A 157 -3.89 -14.21 5.25
C PRO A 157 -2.71 -14.45 6.19
N LEU A 158 -1.49 -14.50 5.65
CA LEU A 158 -0.33 -15.02 6.40
C LEU A 158 0.56 -13.92 6.98
N ILE A 159 0.39 -12.67 6.54
CA ILE A 159 1.24 -11.55 6.98
C ILE A 159 0.38 -10.45 7.61
N TYR A 160 -0.63 -9.94 6.90
CA TYR A 160 -1.45 -8.81 7.34
C TYR A 160 -2.24 -9.14 8.60
N PHE A 161 -3.05 -10.20 8.59
CA PHE A 161 -3.90 -10.51 9.74
C PHE A 161 -3.09 -10.88 10.99
N PRO A 162 -2.09 -11.80 10.93
CA PRO A 162 -1.25 -12.07 12.08
C PRO A 162 -0.56 -10.81 12.63
N SER A 163 -0.09 -9.92 11.75
CA SER A 163 0.52 -8.65 12.18
C SER A 163 -0.49 -7.70 12.81
N TYR A 164 -1.71 -7.62 12.29
CA TYR A 164 -2.78 -6.79 12.86
C TYR A 164 -3.14 -7.25 14.27
N TYR A 165 -3.43 -8.54 14.45
CA TYR A 165 -3.80 -9.07 15.76
C TYR A 165 -2.62 -9.01 16.75
N THR A 166 -1.39 -9.23 16.30
CA THR A 166 -0.20 -9.02 17.15
C THR A 166 -0.07 -7.55 17.55
N CYS A 167 -0.30 -6.61 16.63
CA CYS A 167 -0.30 -5.18 16.92
C CYS A 167 -1.41 -4.79 17.90
N LYS A 168 -2.57 -5.44 17.82
CA LYS A 168 -3.63 -5.29 18.81
C LYS A 168 -3.11 -5.70 20.19
N GLU A 169 -2.52 -6.89 20.33
CA GLU A 169 -1.95 -7.34 21.62
C GLU A 169 -0.81 -6.46 22.15
N ILE A 170 0.04 -5.90 21.27
CA ILE A 170 1.09 -4.97 21.67
C ILE A 170 0.49 -3.72 22.36
N VAL A 171 -0.63 -3.22 21.84
CA VAL A 171 -1.23 -1.96 22.33
C VAL A 171 -2.20 -2.20 23.47
N THR A 172 -2.93 -3.32 23.46
CA THR A 172 -4.01 -3.56 24.42
C THR A 172 -3.70 -4.60 25.48
N GLY A 173 -2.75 -5.49 25.21
CA GLY A 173 -2.41 -6.61 26.07
C GLY A 173 -1.76 -6.18 27.38
N THR A 174 -1.81 -7.07 28.35
CA THR A 174 -1.26 -6.88 29.70
C THR A 174 0.16 -7.45 29.85
N SER A 175 0.56 -8.36 28.96
CA SER A 175 1.91 -8.96 28.98
C SER A 175 2.97 -7.99 28.48
N TRP A 176 4.17 -8.08 29.05
CA TRP A 176 5.38 -7.39 28.60
C TRP A 176 6.27 -8.28 27.73
N ASN A 177 5.91 -9.55 27.54
CA ASN A 177 6.69 -10.51 26.76
C ASN A 177 6.24 -10.52 25.29
N PRO A 178 7.12 -10.21 24.33
CA PRO A 178 6.77 -10.20 22.91
C PRO A 178 6.23 -11.53 22.37
N LEU A 179 6.64 -12.66 22.95
CA LEU A 179 6.16 -13.97 22.54
C LEU A 179 4.68 -14.17 22.87
N ASP A 180 4.19 -13.58 23.97
CA ASP A 180 2.78 -13.64 24.33
C ASP A 180 1.94 -12.85 23.33
N TRP A 181 2.39 -11.65 22.91
CA TRP A 181 1.67 -10.84 21.92
C TRP A 181 1.47 -11.59 20.60
N VAL A 182 2.51 -12.27 20.13
CA VAL A 182 2.44 -13.05 18.89
C VAL A 182 1.53 -14.26 19.07
N ARG A 183 1.67 -15.01 20.18
CA ARG A 183 0.85 -16.19 20.47
C ARG A 183 -0.63 -15.82 20.56
N ASP A 184 -0.95 -14.81 21.35
CA ASP A 184 -2.31 -14.41 21.66
C ASP A 184 -2.94 -13.74 20.44
N GLY A 185 -2.19 -12.91 19.72
CA GLY A 185 -2.59 -12.33 18.44
C GLY A 185 -2.89 -13.41 17.39
N CYS A 186 -1.99 -14.38 17.18
CA CYS A 186 -2.23 -15.48 16.25
C CYS A 186 -3.43 -16.35 16.66
N SER A 187 -3.62 -16.58 17.96
CA SER A 187 -4.77 -17.34 18.47
C SER A 187 -6.09 -16.63 18.21
N LYS A 188 -6.15 -15.30 18.44
CA LYS A 188 -7.33 -14.48 18.12
C LYS A 188 -7.59 -14.42 16.62
N TYR A 189 -6.54 -14.29 15.79
CA TYR A 189 -6.70 -14.39 14.34
C TYR A 189 -7.31 -15.73 13.94
N TRP A 190 -6.77 -16.84 14.46
CA TRP A 190 -7.25 -18.17 14.09
C TRP A 190 -8.72 -18.40 14.43
N ALA A 191 -9.21 -17.82 15.53
CA ALA A 191 -10.61 -17.86 15.91
C ALA A 191 -11.52 -17.06 14.96
N ASN A 192 -11.01 -15.97 14.37
CA ASN A 192 -11.79 -15.06 13.51
C ASN A 192 -11.54 -15.24 12.01
N LYS A 193 -10.64 -16.17 11.63
CA LYS A 193 -10.10 -16.27 10.26
C LYS A 193 -11.16 -16.44 9.18
N GLU A 194 -12.26 -17.15 9.44
CA GLU A 194 -13.26 -17.42 8.40
C GLU A 194 -14.00 -16.16 7.98
N GLU A 195 -14.45 -15.37 8.96
CA GLU A 195 -15.12 -14.09 8.72
C GLU A 195 -14.13 -13.09 8.10
N ASP A 196 -12.94 -12.99 8.69
CA ASP A 196 -11.90 -12.05 8.27
C ASP A 196 -11.44 -12.33 6.83
N LEU A 197 -11.14 -13.59 6.49
CA LEU A 197 -10.73 -13.98 5.14
C LEU A 197 -11.86 -13.85 4.13
N THR A 198 -13.10 -14.18 4.50
CA THR A 198 -14.25 -14.02 3.60
C THR A 198 -14.50 -12.55 3.27
N ALA A 199 -14.50 -11.67 4.26
CA ALA A 199 -14.66 -10.23 4.06
C ALA A 199 -13.51 -9.65 3.23
N MET A 200 -12.29 -10.09 3.53
CA MET A 200 -11.08 -9.68 2.82
C MET A 200 -11.11 -10.10 1.35
N VAL A 201 -11.47 -11.34 1.02
CA VAL A 201 -11.55 -11.81 -0.38
C VAL A 201 -12.60 -11.04 -1.16
N LYS A 202 -13.77 -10.80 -0.55
CA LYS A 202 -14.87 -10.04 -1.17
C LYS A 202 -14.47 -8.60 -1.50
N LEU A 203 -13.66 -7.96 -0.65
CA LEU A 203 -13.22 -6.59 -0.87
C LEU A 203 -11.98 -6.50 -1.76
N TRP A 204 -10.91 -7.21 -1.38
CA TRP A 204 -9.60 -7.07 -2.01
C TRP A 204 -9.49 -7.83 -3.32
N GLY A 205 -10.18 -8.96 -3.49
CA GLY A 205 -10.17 -9.73 -4.76
C GLY A 205 -10.51 -8.87 -5.98
N PRO A 206 -11.70 -8.26 -6.05
CA PRO A 206 -12.03 -7.35 -7.15
C PRO A 206 -11.20 -6.08 -7.15
N SER A 207 -10.89 -5.52 -5.97
CA SER A 207 -10.11 -4.28 -5.87
C SER A 207 -8.69 -4.44 -6.43
N ASP A 208 -8.03 -5.56 -6.16
CA ASP A 208 -6.67 -5.83 -6.64
C ASP A 208 -6.62 -6.05 -8.15
N CYS A 209 -7.64 -6.72 -8.73
CA CYS A 209 -7.77 -6.82 -10.18
C CYS A 209 -7.80 -5.45 -10.86
N ILE A 210 -8.49 -4.48 -10.26
CA ILE A 210 -8.54 -3.10 -10.75
C ILE A 210 -7.21 -2.38 -10.45
N GLN A 211 -6.74 -2.45 -9.20
CA GLN A 211 -5.54 -1.79 -8.70
C GLN A 211 -4.29 -2.12 -9.52
N PHE A 212 -4.06 -3.40 -9.79
CA PHE A 212 -2.88 -3.86 -10.53
C PHE A 212 -2.98 -3.61 -12.03
N SER A 213 -4.16 -3.28 -12.52
CA SER A 213 -4.39 -2.84 -13.90
C SER A 213 -4.27 -1.33 -14.08
N MET A 214 -4.21 -0.54 -13.01
CA MET A 214 -4.12 0.93 -13.08
C MET A 214 -2.68 1.44 -13.29
N PRO A 215 -2.52 2.68 -13.81
CA PRO A 215 -1.25 3.38 -13.78
C PRO A 215 -0.68 3.45 -12.35
N ILE A 216 0.63 3.28 -12.19
CA ILE A 216 1.29 3.19 -10.87
C ILE A 216 0.93 4.37 -9.96
N HIS A 217 0.87 5.58 -10.50
CA HIS A 217 0.56 6.79 -9.73
C HIS A 217 -0.90 6.84 -9.21
N ILE A 218 -1.83 6.12 -9.84
CA ILE A 218 -3.25 6.01 -9.42
C ILE A 218 -3.46 4.78 -8.54
N SER A 219 -2.70 3.70 -8.77
CA SER A 219 -2.84 2.44 -8.04
C SER A 219 -2.72 2.60 -6.51
N MET A 220 -1.79 3.45 -6.05
CA MET A 220 -1.59 3.71 -4.63
C MET A 220 -2.73 4.53 -4.02
N PRO A 221 -3.13 5.70 -4.57
CA PRO A 221 -4.33 6.42 -4.12
C PRO A 221 -5.59 5.55 -4.07
N PHE A 222 -5.84 4.75 -5.11
CA PHE A 222 -6.96 3.80 -5.12
C PHE A 222 -6.88 2.80 -3.96
N ARG A 223 -5.70 2.21 -3.73
CA ARG A 223 -5.48 1.32 -2.58
C ARG A 223 -5.79 2.01 -1.26
N HIS A 224 -5.41 3.28 -1.10
CA HIS A 224 -5.72 4.04 0.11
C HIS A 224 -7.21 4.23 0.32
N MET A 225 -7.99 4.47 -0.75
CA MET A 225 -9.45 4.56 -0.68
C MET A 225 -10.08 3.24 -0.23
N VAL A 226 -9.78 2.14 -0.92
CA VAL A 226 -10.30 0.80 -0.54
C VAL A 226 -9.88 0.45 0.89
N SER A 227 -8.62 0.74 1.24
CA SER A 227 -8.08 0.49 2.57
C SER A 227 -8.72 1.35 3.66
N PHE A 228 -9.26 2.53 3.35
CA PHE A 228 -10.00 3.33 4.33
C PHE A 228 -11.27 2.60 4.76
N PHE A 229 -12.06 2.12 3.80
CA PHE A 229 -13.27 1.33 4.08
C PHE A 229 -12.95 0.00 4.76
N TRP A 230 -11.89 -0.67 4.32
CA TRP A 230 -11.39 -1.88 5.00
C TRP A 230 -11.03 -1.58 6.47
N THR A 231 -10.34 -0.48 6.73
CA THR A 231 -9.97 -0.09 8.09
C THR A 231 -11.19 0.22 8.93
N ALA A 232 -12.19 0.91 8.36
CA ALA A 232 -13.46 1.15 9.04
C ALA A 232 -14.18 -0.18 9.36
N TYR A 233 -14.22 -1.13 8.43
CA TYR A 233 -14.77 -2.47 8.68
C TYR A 233 -14.04 -3.18 9.82
N VAL A 234 -12.70 -3.25 9.78
CA VAL A 234 -11.89 -3.90 10.82
C VAL A 234 -12.04 -3.19 12.18
N SER A 235 -12.09 -1.85 12.17
CA SER A 235 -12.38 -1.06 13.37
C SER A 235 -13.73 -1.45 13.95
N PHE A 236 -14.78 -1.54 13.13
CA PHE A 236 -16.11 -1.93 13.60
C PHE A 236 -16.17 -3.37 14.14
N THR A 237 -15.57 -4.34 13.45
CA THR A 237 -15.71 -5.76 13.82
C THR A 237 -14.69 -6.26 14.83
N ARG A 238 -13.50 -5.65 14.89
CA ARG A 238 -12.36 -6.09 15.70
C ARG A 238 -11.77 -5.03 16.62
N GLY A 239 -12.23 -3.78 16.52
CA GLY A 239 -11.69 -2.66 17.29
C GLY A 239 -12.12 -2.61 18.76
N SER A 240 -13.17 -3.33 19.17
CA SER A 240 -13.58 -3.34 20.58
C SER A 240 -12.47 -3.91 21.47
N VAL A 241 -12.09 -3.13 22.48
CA VAL A 241 -11.08 -3.50 23.50
C VAL A 241 -11.77 -3.96 24.79
N SER A 242 -12.91 -3.37 25.14
CA SER A 242 -13.66 -3.69 26.36
C SER A 242 -14.16 -5.14 26.42
N VAL A 243 -14.67 -5.66 25.31
CA VAL A 243 -15.14 -7.05 25.21
C VAL A 243 -13.99 -8.04 25.42
N ASP A 244 -12.81 -7.73 24.89
CA ASP A 244 -11.61 -8.56 25.07
C ASP A 244 -11.16 -8.55 26.54
N GLU A 245 -11.17 -7.38 27.19
CA GLU A 245 -10.81 -7.23 28.61
C GLU A 245 -11.81 -7.94 29.54
N GLU A 246 -13.12 -7.91 29.25
CA GLU A 246 -14.14 -8.62 30.03
C GLU A 246 -13.99 -10.14 29.89
N LEU A 247 -13.77 -10.64 28.68
CA LEU A 247 -13.53 -12.07 28.43
C LEU A 247 -12.25 -12.57 29.13
N GLU A 248 -11.21 -11.75 29.17
CA GLU A 248 -9.97 -12.07 29.88
C GLU A 248 -10.19 -12.15 31.39
N LYS A 249 -10.89 -11.15 31.98
CA LYS A 249 -11.27 -11.16 33.40
C LYS A 249 -12.10 -12.40 33.76
N ALA A 250 -13.11 -12.73 32.94
CA ALA A 250 -13.96 -13.89 33.16
C ALA A 250 -13.16 -15.21 33.12
N LYS A 251 -12.19 -15.34 32.19
CA LYS A 251 -11.29 -16.51 32.13
C LYS A 251 -10.43 -16.62 33.39
N VAL A 252 -9.79 -15.53 33.81
CA VAL A 252 -8.96 -15.51 35.03
C VAL A 252 -9.78 -15.91 36.26
N GLU A 253 -11.00 -15.40 36.39
CA GLU A 253 -11.88 -15.73 37.51
C GLU A 253 -12.30 -17.22 37.49
N SER A 254 -12.57 -17.78 36.30
CA SER A 254 -12.90 -19.20 36.15
C SER A 254 -11.75 -20.13 36.54
N VAL A 255 -10.50 -19.76 36.20
CA VAL A 255 -9.30 -20.51 36.57
C VAL A 255 -9.07 -20.43 38.08
N LYS A 256 -9.22 -19.24 38.66
CA LYS A 256 -9.09 -19.04 40.12
C LYS A 256 -10.12 -19.88 40.89
N ARG A 257 -11.36 -19.96 40.41
CA ARG A 257 -12.40 -20.84 41.00
C ARG A 257 -12.00 -22.31 40.96
N ARG A 258 -11.49 -22.80 39.81
CA ARG A 258 -11.04 -24.20 39.70
C ARG A 258 -9.89 -24.54 40.64
N LEU A 259 -8.92 -23.63 40.79
CA LEU A 259 -7.81 -23.81 41.72
C LEU A 259 -8.26 -23.81 43.19
N SER A 260 -9.25 -22.98 43.54
CA SER A 260 -9.83 -22.97 44.89
C SER A 260 -10.54 -24.28 45.24
N THR A 261 -11.22 -24.92 44.29
CA THR A 261 -11.94 -26.18 44.53
C THR A 261 -11.04 -27.43 44.54
N SER A 262 -9.81 -27.33 44.03
CA SER A 262 -8.83 -28.44 44.02
C SER A 262 -7.88 -28.43 45.22
N GLY A 263 -7.88 -27.39 46.05
CA GLY A 263 -7.02 -27.28 47.24
C GLY A 263 -7.58 -27.91 48.52
N ASP A 264 -8.81 -28.43 48.48
CA ASP A 264 -9.52 -29.01 49.64
C ASP A 264 -9.53 -30.57 49.61
N LEU A 265 -8.63 -31.20 48.85
CA LEU A 265 -8.40 -32.66 48.81
C LEU A 265 -6.98 -32.98 49.26
#